data_AF-A0A1B2HPC3-F1
#
_entry.id   AF-A0A1B2HPC3-F1
#
_cell.length_a   1.000
_cell.length_b   1.000
_cell.length_c   1.000
_cell.angle_alpha   90.00
_cell.angle_beta   90.00
_cell.angle_gamma   90.00
#
_symmetry.space_group_name_H-M   'P 1'
#
loop_
_entity.id
_entity.type
_entity.pdbx_description
1 polymer ?
#
loop_
_entity_poly.entity_id
_entity_poly.type
_entity_poly.pdbx_seq_one_letter_code
_entity_poly.pdbx_strand_id
1 'polypeptide(L)'
;MVLVQRDTPLRTATLLAASNVVSESATRNASRAVTLKTSRVAKTSITPVGTAWTHLPPHLTVNDYPATAAHLAALPPRQVRARVEAELVRAIHLTEISDLAYDPAAQRLTATLHNPTGTCTLEATHRAIAPHSLDALATALANAPTTITGTIRRHRGTLLITPLAVHTSTGVVVPDLTTDTTPQPLPPTHTTSDPLTTAIDTALTVLSESAHRGLDHLTPSLLTRTREVATHLHHLGLRTTATHLTAFADTPTTQTWLTAHLRLLVTADTR
;
A
#
# COMPACT_ATOMS: atom_id res chain seq x y z
N MET A 1 -1.91 42.67 1.70
CA MET A 1 -3.02 41.69 1.60
C MET A 1 -2.38 40.32 1.63
N VAL A 2 -2.35 39.72 2.82
CA VAL A 2 -1.48 38.60 3.18
C VAL A 2 -2.12 37.29 2.74
N LEU A 3 -1.40 36.58 1.87
CA LEU A 3 -1.75 35.29 1.30
C LEU A 3 -1.53 34.20 2.37
N VAL A 4 -2.46 34.05 3.32
CA VAL A 4 -2.42 32.99 4.37
C VAL A 4 -3.74 32.23 4.32
N GLN A 5 -3.87 31.31 3.36
CA GLN A 5 -4.99 30.36 3.33
C GLN A 5 -4.57 28.95 2.86
N ARG A 6 -3.28 28.71 2.58
CA ARG A 6 -2.76 27.39 2.17
C ARG A 6 -2.24 26.51 3.31
N ASP A 7 -2.09 27.05 4.53
CA ASP A 7 -1.38 26.35 5.62
C ASP A 7 -2.33 25.65 6.63
N THR A 8 -3.57 26.12 6.76
CA THR A 8 -4.54 25.59 7.75
C THR A 8 -4.99 24.15 7.52
N PRO A 9 -5.33 23.70 6.29
CA PRO A 9 -5.79 22.33 6.07
C PRO A 9 -4.67 21.30 6.27
N LEU A 10 -3.44 21.61 5.84
CA LEU A 10 -2.27 20.75 6.03
C LEU A 10 -1.89 20.67 7.51
N ARG A 11 -1.78 21.78 8.24
CA ARG A 11 -1.52 21.76 9.69
C ARG A 11 -2.56 20.96 10.46
N THR A 12 -3.83 21.11 10.09
CA THR A 12 -4.92 20.34 10.72
C THR A 12 -4.80 18.85 10.40
N ALA A 13 -4.50 18.49 9.14
CA ALA A 13 -4.28 17.10 8.75
C ALA A 13 -3.07 16.47 9.46
N THR A 14 -1.95 17.19 9.56
CA THR A 14 -0.74 16.76 10.27
C THR A 14 -1.02 16.53 11.75
N LEU A 15 -1.72 17.46 12.40
CA LEU A 15 -2.11 17.32 13.80
C LEU A 15 -3.03 16.12 14.01
N LEU A 16 -4.05 15.93 13.17
CA LEU A 16 -4.98 14.81 13.27
C LEU A 16 -4.29 13.47 13.04
N ALA A 17 -3.39 13.38 12.06
CA ALA A 17 -2.71 12.14 11.70
C ALA A 17 -1.74 11.64 12.79
N ALA A 18 -1.21 12.53 13.63
CA ALA A 18 -0.27 12.21 14.70
C ALA A 18 -0.88 12.29 16.11
N SER A 19 -2.22 12.25 16.24
CA SER A 19 -2.92 12.45 17.52
C SER A 19 -4.05 11.46 17.77
N ASN A 20 -4.43 11.31 19.04
CA ASN A 20 -5.72 10.78 19.44
C ASN A 20 -6.80 11.86 19.23
N VAL A 21 -7.94 11.44 18.69
CA VAL A 21 -9.10 12.31 18.46
C VAL A 21 -10.28 11.78 19.24
N VAL A 22 -10.79 12.59 20.18
CA VAL A 22 -12.02 12.31 20.92
C VAL A 22 -13.07 13.31 20.47
N SER A 23 -14.21 12.83 20.00
CA SER A 23 -15.31 13.69 19.53
C SER A 23 -16.63 13.20 20.06
N GLU A 24 -17.43 14.11 20.61
CA GLU A 24 -18.82 13.84 21.02
C GLU A 24 -19.77 13.74 19.81
N SER A 25 -19.30 14.12 18.62
CA SER A 25 -20.12 14.23 17.40
C SER A 25 -19.40 13.63 16.20
N ALA A 26 -19.19 12.31 16.25
CA ALA A 26 -18.68 11.52 15.14
C ALA A 26 -19.75 10.53 14.65
N THR A 27 -19.82 10.33 13.33
CA THR A 27 -20.66 9.28 12.73
C THR A 27 -19.79 8.34 11.92
N ARG A 28 -20.03 7.03 12.07
CA ARG A 28 -19.38 5.99 11.29
C ARG A 28 -20.33 5.48 10.21
N ASN A 29 -19.87 5.38 8.98
CA ASN A 29 -20.67 4.81 7.89
C ASN A 29 -20.42 3.29 7.74
N ALA A 30 -21.14 2.66 6.81
CA ALA A 30 -21.01 1.22 6.53
C ALA A 30 -19.63 0.83 5.96
N SER A 31 -18.93 1.75 5.27
CA SER A 31 -17.54 1.54 4.82
C SER A 31 -16.50 1.75 5.94
N ARG A 32 -16.96 1.95 7.18
CA ARG A 32 -16.17 2.21 8.40
C ARG A 32 -15.43 3.54 8.42
N ALA A 33 -15.68 4.42 7.46
CA ALA A 33 -15.18 5.78 7.50
C ALA A 33 -15.87 6.56 8.62
N VAL A 34 -15.11 7.45 9.27
CA VAL A 34 -15.58 8.29 10.37
C VAL A 34 -15.67 9.73 9.86
N THR A 35 -16.84 10.32 9.99
CA THR A 35 -17.06 11.75 9.75
C THR A 35 -17.15 12.46 11.09
N LEU A 36 -16.24 13.40 11.31
CA LEU A 36 -16.28 14.32 12.44
C LEU A 36 -17.18 15.51 12.06
N LYS A 37 -18.23 15.77 12.83
CA LYS A 37 -19.12 16.89 12.55
C LYS A 37 -18.47 18.20 13.00
N THR A 38 -18.55 19.21 12.15
CA THR A 38 -18.16 20.59 12.45
C THR A 38 -19.40 21.38 12.84
N SER A 39 -19.73 21.42 14.13
CA SER A 39 -20.82 22.26 14.64
C SER A 39 -20.36 23.08 15.84
N ARG A 40 -21.04 24.19 16.11
CA ARG A 40 -20.71 25.09 17.24
C ARG A 40 -20.82 24.42 18.62
N VAL A 41 -21.48 23.26 18.69
CA VAL A 41 -21.69 22.46 19.91
C VAL A 41 -20.81 21.19 19.91
N ALA A 42 -20.27 20.78 18.76
CA ALA A 42 -19.41 19.60 18.66
C ALA A 42 -18.07 19.86 19.37
N LYS A 43 -17.84 19.16 20.48
CA LYS A 43 -16.54 19.14 21.15
C LYS A 43 -15.68 18.04 20.54
N THR A 44 -14.61 18.45 19.88
CA THR A 44 -13.55 17.55 19.41
C THR A 44 -12.25 17.98 20.07
N SER A 45 -11.66 17.07 20.85
CA SER A 45 -10.35 17.27 21.48
C SER A 45 -9.30 16.42 20.79
N ILE A 46 -8.12 17.01 20.59
CA ILE A 46 -6.96 16.38 19.99
C ILE A 46 -5.88 16.32 21.07
N THR A 47 -5.32 15.14 21.29
CA THR A 47 -4.21 14.94 22.25
C THR A 47 -3.12 14.11 21.59
N PRO A 48 -1.83 14.28 21.94
CA PRO A 48 -0.77 13.42 21.43
C PRO A 48 -1.09 11.93 21.59
N VAL A 49 -0.61 11.08 20.68
CA VAL A 49 -0.87 9.62 20.72
C VAL A 49 -0.41 8.98 22.03
N GLY A 50 0.72 9.43 22.59
CA GLY A 50 1.27 8.89 23.82
C GLY A 50 1.49 7.38 23.72
N THR A 51 0.94 6.62 24.67
CA THR A 51 0.95 5.15 24.68
C THR A 51 -0.30 4.53 24.08
N ALA A 52 -1.21 5.28 23.44
CA ALA A 52 -2.49 4.73 22.98
C ALA A 52 -2.33 3.52 22.04
N TRP A 53 -1.25 3.47 21.25
CA TRP A 53 -0.96 2.35 20.36
C TRP A 53 -0.61 1.05 21.08
N THR A 54 -0.11 1.09 22.33
CA THR A 54 0.19 -0.12 23.12
C THR A 54 -1.07 -0.80 23.66
N HIS A 55 -2.22 -0.12 23.61
CA HIS A 55 -3.50 -0.59 24.13
C HIS A 55 -4.53 -0.81 23.01
N LEU A 56 -4.08 -0.89 21.77
CA LEU A 56 -4.98 -1.16 20.65
C LEU A 56 -5.63 -2.54 20.78
N PRO A 57 -6.90 -2.69 20.39
CA PRO A 57 -7.55 -3.99 20.34
C PRO A 57 -6.77 -5.00 19.48
N PRO A 58 -6.78 -6.30 19.85
CA PRO A 58 -5.98 -7.33 19.17
C PRO A 58 -6.21 -7.41 17.64
N HIS A 59 -7.41 -7.09 17.17
CA HIS A 59 -7.75 -7.13 15.74
C HIS A 59 -7.17 -5.96 14.91
N LEU A 60 -6.67 -4.91 15.58
CA LEU A 60 -5.95 -3.80 14.95
C LEU A 60 -4.43 -3.96 15.05
N THR A 61 -3.95 -4.87 15.91
CA THR A 61 -2.53 -5.15 16.11
C THR A 61 -2.08 -6.39 15.36
N VAL A 62 -0.83 -6.42 14.91
CA VAL A 62 -0.18 -7.59 14.32
C VAL A 62 1.02 -7.95 15.20
N ASN A 63 0.88 -9.07 15.91
CA ASN A 63 1.90 -9.64 16.80
C ASN A 63 2.44 -10.99 16.29
N ASP A 64 1.72 -11.65 15.39
CA ASP A 64 2.10 -12.92 14.77
C ASP A 64 2.09 -12.74 13.25
N TYR A 65 3.29 -12.65 12.66
CA TYR A 65 3.44 -12.37 11.23
C TYR A 65 3.00 -13.57 10.38
N PRO A 66 3.46 -14.81 10.64
CA PRO A 66 2.99 -15.98 9.90
C PRO A 66 1.48 -16.20 9.98
N ALA A 67 0.86 -16.09 11.16
CA ALA A 67 -0.58 -16.28 11.31
C ALA A 67 -1.38 -15.21 10.56
N THR A 68 -0.90 -13.95 10.57
CA THR A 68 -1.51 -12.87 9.80
C THR A 68 -1.37 -13.12 8.29
N ALA A 69 -0.22 -13.59 7.82
CA ALA A 69 -0.02 -13.94 6.40
C ALA A 69 -0.89 -15.13 5.96
N ALA A 70 -1.10 -16.11 6.83
CA ALA A 70 -2.00 -17.23 6.61
C ALA A 70 -3.47 -16.77 6.56
N HIS A 71 -3.87 -15.90 7.50
CA HIS A 71 -5.20 -15.30 7.50
C HIS A 71 -5.47 -14.53 6.21
N LEU A 72 -4.53 -13.67 5.76
CA LEU A 72 -4.67 -12.93 4.50
C LEU A 72 -4.83 -13.85 3.29
N ALA A 73 -4.13 -14.98 3.25
CA ALA A 73 -4.27 -15.96 2.15
C ALA A 73 -5.59 -16.72 2.16
N ALA A 74 -6.25 -16.83 3.31
CA ALA A 74 -7.58 -17.43 3.42
C ALA A 74 -8.71 -16.47 3.02
N LEU A 75 -8.41 -15.18 2.83
CA LEU A 75 -9.41 -14.20 2.42
C LEU A 75 -9.80 -14.43 0.95
N PRO A 76 -11.07 -14.20 0.59
CA PRO A 76 -11.47 -14.17 -0.82
C PRO A 76 -10.64 -13.14 -1.61
N PRO A 77 -10.51 -13.28 -2.94
CA PRO A 77 -9.82 -12.29 -3.74
C PRO A 77 -10.36 -10.89 -3.54
N ARG A 78 -9.49 -9.88 -3.60
CA ARG A 78 -9.86 -8.47 -3.35
C ARG A 78 -11.07 -7.99 -4.17
N GLN A 79 -11.26 -8.53 -5.38
CA GLN A 79 -12.30 -8.12 -6.31
C GLN A 79 -13.73 -8.46 -5.83
N VAL A 80 -13.88 -9.44 -4.95
CA VAL A 80 -15.19 -9.85 -4.40
C VAL A 80 -15.36 -9.46 -2.92
N ARG A 81 -14.35 -8.84 -2.31
CA ARG A 81 -14.40 -8.37 -0.92
C ARG A 81 -15.10 -7.02 -0.82
N ALA A 82 -15.76 -6.80 0.30
CA ALA A 82 -16.33 -5.50 0.63
C ALA A 82 -15.24 -4.43 0.61
N ARG A 83 -15.50 -3.30 -0.06
CA ARG A 83 -14.58 -2.15 -0.10
C ARG A 83 -14.71 -1.37 1.20
N VAL A 84 -13.95 -1.81 2.19
CA VAL A 84 -13.89 -1.18 3.50
C VAL A 84 -12.66 -0.29 3.58
N GLU A 85 -12.86 0.96 4.00
CA GLU A 85 -11.75 1.89 4.22
C GLU A 85 -10.87 1.37 5.35
N ALA A 86 -9.56 1.45 5.16
CA ALA A 86 -8.56 0.99 6.12
C ALA A 86 -8.71 -0.49 6.56
N GLU A 87 -9.36 -1.34 5.77
CA GLU A 87 -9.62 -2.75 6.12
C GLU A 87 -8.37 -3.51 6.55
N LEU A 88 -7.24 -3.20 5.90
CA LEU A 88 -5.94 -3.83 6.10
C LEU A 88 -4.92 -2.87 6.73
N VAL A 89 -5.36 -1.76 7.32
CA VAL A 89 -4.49 -0.92 8.14
C VAL A 89 -4.35 -1.54 9.50
N ARG A 90 -3.12 -1.81 9.92
CA ARG A 90 -2.79 -2.41 11.23
C ARG A 90 -1.67 -1.66 11.90
N ALA A 91 -1.57 -1.81 13.22
CA ALA A 91 -0.39 -1.51 14.01
C ALA A 91 0.48 -2.77 14.10
N ILE A 92 1.66 -2.74 13.52
CA ILE A 92 2.62 -3.83 13.46
C ILE A 92 3.62 -3.63 14.60
N HIS A 93 3.67 -4.60 15.52
CA HIS A 93 4.65 -4.62 16.60
C HIS A 93 5.92 -5.33 16.18
N LEU A 94 7.05 -4.68 16.42
CA LEU A 94 8.37 -5.14 16.02
C LEU A 94 9.36 -5.01 17.17
N THR A 95 10.40 -5.83 17.14
CA THR A 95 11.51 -5.83 18.10
C THR A 95 12.76 -5.23 17.52
N GLU A 96 12.99 -5.39 16.22
CA GLU A 96 14.20 -4.98 15.53
C GLU A 96 13.92 -4.69 14.05
N ILE A 97 14.77 -3.87 13.44
CA ILE A 97 14.78 -3.59 12.00
C ILE A 97 16.18 -3.94 11.47
N SER A 98 16.24 -4.71 10.39
CA SER A 98 17.47 -4.98 9.63
C SER A 98 17.30 -4.63 8.16
N ASP A 99 18.41 -4.71 7.41
CA ASP A 99 18.43 -4.58 5.94
C ASP A 99 17.76 -3.31 5.40
N LEU A 100 17.83 -2.22 6.16
CA LEU A 100 17.35 -0.92 5.73
C LEU A 100 18.21 -0.44 4.56
N ALA A 101 17.61 -0.34 3.38
CA ALA A 101 18.31 -0.03 2.15
C ALA A 101 17.43 0.77 1.18
N TYR A 102 18.08 1.40 0.19
CA TYR A 102 17.42 2.18 -0.85
C TYR A 102 17.81 1.68 -2.24
N ASP A 103 16.80 1.42 -3.07
CA ASP A 103 16.93 1.10 -4.47
C ASP A 103 16.76 2.39 -5.32
N PRO A 104 17.84 2.93 -5.89
CA PRO A 104 17.76 4.17 -6.67
C PRO A 104 17.02 4.00 -8.00
N ALA A 105 17.01 2.80 -8.58
CA ALA A 105 16.33 2.54 -9.85
C ALA A 105 14.82 2.44 -9.66
N ALA A 106 14.38 1.78 -8.59
CA ALA A 106 12.97 1.68 -8.22
C ALA A 106 12.47 2.86 -7.36
N GLN A 107 13.37 3.77 -6.96
CA GLN A 107 13.13 4.83 -5.97
C GLN A 107 12.40 4.32 -4.73
N ARG A 108 12.93 3.25 -4.14
CA ARG A 108 12.24 2.46 -3.12
C ARG A 108 13.11 2.22 -1.90
N LEU A 109 12.56 2.48 -0.72
CA LEU A 109 13.12 2.07 0.56
C LEU A 109 12.54 0.71 0.96
N THR A 110 13.42 -0.19 1.38
CA THR A 110 13.05 -1.49 1.94
C THR A 110 13.69 -1.69 3.31
N ALA A 111 13.01 -2.43 4.19
CA ALA A 111 13.58 -2.92 5.44
C ALA A 111 12.97 -4.27 5.83
N THR A 112 13.69 -5.06 6.61
CA THR A 112 13.17 -6.26 7.27
C THR A 112 12.76 -5.91 8.68
N LEU A 113 11.49 -6.14 9.03
CA LEU A 113 11.02 -5.99 10.40
C LEU A 113 11.02 -7.35 11.08
N HIS A 114 11.52 -7.40 12.31
CA HIS A 114 11.58 -8.60 13.13
C HIS A 114 10.57 -8.52 14.25
N ASN A 115 10.00 -9.66 14.60
CA ASN A 115 9.28 -9.85 15.84
C ASN A 115 9.57 -11.27 16.39
N PRO A 116 9.09 -11.62 17.60
CA PRO A 116 9.35 -12.95 18.17
C PRO A 116 8.80 -14.13 17.34
N THR A 117 7.86 -13.89 16.43
CA THR A 117 7.21 -14.93 15.61
C THR A 117 7.82 -15.10 14.22
N GLY A 118 8.64 -14.15 13.76
CA GLY A 118 9.24 -14.18 12.45
C GLY A 118 9.55 -12.79 11.89
N THR A 119 9.66 -12.71 10.57
CA THR A 119 10.04 -11.49 9.86
C THR A 119 9.02 -11.12 8.80
N CYS A 120 8.99 -9.83 8.47
CA CYS A 120 8.22 -9.31 7.35
C CYS A 120 8.97 -8.17 6.66
N THR A 121 8.56 -7.83 5.45
CA THR A 121 9.18 -6.76 4.68
C THR A 121 8.38 -5.47 4.82
N LEU A 122 9.07 -4.35 4.99
CA LEU A 122 8.53 -3.01 4.86
C LEU A 122 9.00 -2.43 3.51
N GLU A 123 8.09 -1.82 2.76
CA GLU A 123 8.37 -1.21 1.47
C GLU A 123 7.66 0.15 1.34
N ALA A 124 8.43 1.16 0.94
CA ALA A 124 7.92 2.48 0.59
C ALA A 124 8.58 3.00 -0.69
N THR A 125 7.75 3.42 -1.66
CA THR A 125 8.21 4.01 -2.93
C THR A 125 8.07 5.52 -2.88
N HIS A 126 9.03 6.22 -3.49
CA HIS A 126 8.99 7.67 -3.65
C HIS A 126 7.72 8.11 -4.37
N ARG A 127 7.14 9.22 -3.90
CA ARG A 127 5.99 9.87 -4.52
C ARG A 127 6.25 11.37 -4.57
N ALA A 128 6.06 11.98 -5.74
CA ALA A 128 6.26 13.41 -5.93
C ALA A 128 5.36 14.28 -5.03
N ILE A 129 4.18 13.77 -4.62
CA ILE A 129 3.27 14.48 -3.71
C ILE A 129 3.77 14.54 -2.26
N ALA A 130 4.70 13.66 -1.88
CA ALA A 130 5.30 13.58 -0.55
C ALA A 130 6.82 13.37 -0.69
N PRO A 131 7.56 14.38 -1.20
CA PRO A 131 8.95 14.22 -1.64
C PRO A 131 9.90 13.82 -0.50
N HIS A 132 9.57 14.20 0.74
CA HIS A 132 10.37 13.95 1.94
C HIS A 132 9.99 12.65 2.68
N SER A 133 9.02 11.89 2.17
CA SER A 133 8.47 10.72 2.86
C SER A 133 9.51 9.63 3.11
N LEU A 134 10.39 9.34 2.15
CA LEU A 134 11.40 8.28 2.31
C LEU A 134 12.47 8.67 3.34
N ASP A 135 12.94 9.91 3.32
CA ASP A 135 13.93 10.41 4.29
C ASP A 135 13.34 10.49 5.72
N ALA A 136 12.09 10.95 5.84
CA ALA A 136 11.37 10.96 7.11
C ALA A 136 11.17 9.55 7.67
N LEU A 137 10.82 8.59 6.80
CA LEU A 137 10.69 7.19 7.16
C LEU A 137 12.04 6.59 7.57
N ALA A 138 13.10 6.79 6.79
CA ALA A 138 14.45 6.31 7.12
C ALA A 138 14.91 6.81 8.50
N THR A 139 14.73 8.11 8.76
CA THR A 139 15.04 8.72 10.04
C THR A 139 14.21 8.11 11.18
N ALA A 140 12.91 7.89 10.97
CA ALA A 140 12.04 7.29 11.98
C ALA A 140 12.42 5.83 12.28
N LEU A 141 12.78 5.03 11.26
CA LEU A 141 13.19 3.64 11.43
C LEU A 141 14.56 3.52 12.13
N ALA A 142 15.49 4.46 11.88
CA ALA A 142 16.78 4.50 12.58
C ALA A 142 16.65 4.77 14.09
N ASN A 143 15.54 5.35 14.54
CA ASN A 143 15.26 5.64 15.95
C ASN A 143 14.56 4.48 16.69
N ALA A 144 14.79 3.24 16.24
CA ALA A 144 14.31 2.00 16.88
C ALA A 144 12.82 2.04 17.30
N PRO A 145 11.89 2.23 16.36
CA PRO A 145 10.47 2.26 16.67
C PRO A 145 9.98 0.88 17.10
N THR A 146 9.01 0.85 18.03
CA THR A 146 8.40 -0.40 18.51
C THR A 146 7.10 -0.74 17.80
N THR A 147 6.50 0.25 17.12
CA THR A 147 5.23 0.10 16.42
C THR A 147 5.22 0.92 15.12
N ILE A 148 4.84 0.27 14.03
CA ILE A 148 4.61 0.90 12.73
C ILE A 148 3.15 0.66 12.36
N THR A 149 2.41 1.69 11.98
CA THR A 149 1.12 1.50 11.33
C THR A 149 1.28 1.49 9.82
N GLY A 150 0.52 0.64 9.15
CA GLY A 150 0.62 0.52 7.71
C GLY A 150 -0.48 -0.36 7.13
N THR A 151 -0.60 -0.31 5.81
CA THR A 151 -1.41 -1.30 5.10
C THR A 151 -0.60 -2.60 4.99
N ILE A 152 -1.25 -3.72 5.31
CA ILE A 152 -0.64 -5.04 5.19
C ILE A 152 -1.16 -5.76 3.96
N ARG A 153 -0.28 -6.46 3.26
CA ARG A 153 -0.62 -7.43 2.23
C ARG A 153 0.28 -8.65 2.35
N ARG A 154 -0.12 -9.75 1.72
CA ARG A 154 0.77 -10.89 1.51
C ARG A 154 1.63 -10.62 0.26
N HIS A 155 2.87 -11.08 0.29
CA HIS A 155 3.76 -11.10 -0.87
C HIS A 155 4.74 -12.25 -0.72
N ARG A 156 4.77 -13.18 -1.67
CA ARG A 156 5.71 -14.34 -1.67
C ARG A 156 5.68 -15.14 -0.37
N GLY A 157 4.48 -15.27 0.22
CA GLY A 157 4.28 -16.02 1.47
C GLY A 157 4.61 -15.28 2.76
N THR A 158 5.18 -14.07 2.69
CA THR A 158 5.42 -13.22 3.87
C THR A 158 4.48 -12.01 3.87
N LEU A 159 4.47 -11.27 4.99
CA LEU A 159 3.80 -9.97 5.02
C LEU A 159 4.67 -8.91 4.36
N LEU A 160 4.03 -8.05 3.57
CA LEU A 160 4.58 -6.77 3.14
C LEU A 160 3.76 -5.64 3.77
N ILE A 161 4.46 -4.67 4.32
CA ILE A 161 3.88 -3.48 4.95
C ILE A 161 4.22 -2.27 4.10
N THR A 162 3.18 -1.53 3.70
CA THR A 162 3.34 -0.16 3.21
C THR A 162 3.07 0.79 4.38
N PRO A 163 4.10 1.47 4.91
CA PRO A 163 3.99 2.23 6.16
C PRO A 163 3.14 3.49 5.96
N LEU A 164 2.36 3.82 6.99
CA LEU A 164 1.57 5.04 7.09
C LEU A 164 2.10 5.96 8.19
N ALA A 165 2.46 5.41 9.34
CA ALA A 165 3.05 6.18 10.44
C ALA A 165 3.92 5.31 11.35
N VAL A 166 4.94 5.92 11.95
CA VAL A 166 5.93 5.25 12.80
C VAL A 166 5.87 5.87 14.20
N HIS A 167 5.75 5.03 15.23
CA HIS A 167 5.82 5.48 16.62
C HIS A 167 7.27 5.44 17.11
N THR A 168 7.82 6.61 17.40
CA THR A 168 9.17 6.81 17.94
C THR A 168 9.10 7.29 19.39
N SER A 169 10.24 7.38 20.05
CA SER A 169 10.34 7.95 21.41
C SER A 169 9.91 9.42 21.50
N THR A 170 9.96 10.16 20.38
CA THR A 170 9.60 11.60 20.33
C THR A 170 8.16 11.84 19.87
N GLY A 171 7.45 10.81 19.41
CA GLY A 171 6.05 10.90 18.99
C GLY A 171 5.76 10.06 17.75
N VAL A 172 4.66 10.37 17.07
CA VAL A 172 4.30 9.70 15.82
C VAL A 172 4.80 10.49 14.63
N VAL A 173 5.60 9.85 13.78
CA VAL A 173 6.04 10.38 12.49
C VAL A 173 5.10 9.87 11.42
N VAL A 174 4.49 10.78 10.65
CA VAL A 174 3.67 10.46 9.47
C VAL A 174 4.48 10.89 8.23
N PRO A 175 5.18 9.96 7.55
CA PRO A 175 6.17 10.33 6.54
C PRO A 175 5.60 11.20 5.42
N ASP A 176 4.36 10.92 5.00
CA ASP A 176 3.68 11.64 3.91
C ASP A 176 3.36 13.11 4.24
N LEU A 177 3.39 13.48 5.52
CA LEU A 177 3.07 14.83 6.00
C LEU A 177 4.30 15.57 6.52
N THR A 178 5.50 14.97 6.42
CA THR A 178 6.75 15.61 6.82
C THR A 178 7.19 16.62 5.77
N THR A 179 7.41 17.86 6.20
CA THR A 179 7.81 18.98 5.32
C THR A 179 9.29 19.32 5.40
N ASP A 180 9.98 18.84 6.42
CA ASP A 180 11.41 19.08 6.63
C ASP A 180 12.06 17.82 7.19
N THR A 181 13.12 17.38 6.54
CA THR A 181 13.91 16.23 6.96
C THR A 181 15.30 16.35 6.37
N THR A 182 16.30 15.96 7.14
CA THR A 182 17.67 15.88 6.65
C THR A 182 17.86 14.49 6.04
N PRO A 183 18.18 14.38 4.74
CA PRO A 183 18.41 13.09 4.11
C PRO A 183 19.50 12.31 4.83
N GLN A 184 19.25 11.02 5.05
CA GLN A 184 20.23 10.11 5.62
C GLN A 184 20.78 9.20 4.53
N PRO A 185 22.11 9.01 4.44
CA PRO A 185 22.67 8.07 3.47
C PRO A 185 22.22 6.64 3.83
N LEU A 186 21.55 5.99 2.89
CA LEU A 186 21.12 4.60 3.00
C LEU A 186 22.02 3.69 2.15
N PRO A 187 22.30 2.46 2.62
CA PRO A 187 22.96 1.46 1.80
C PRO A 187 22.20 1.25 0.48
N PRO A 188 22.87 1.22 -0.68
CA PRO A 188 22.21 0.93 -1.93
C PRO A 188 21.80 -0.55 -1.97
N THR A 189 20.64 -0.83 -2.55
CA THR A 189 20.22 -2.18 -2.90
C THR A 189 19.70 -2.23 -4.32
N HIS A 190 19.64 -3.43 -4.87
CA HIS A 190 19.02 -3.69 -6.16
C HIS A 190 17.92 -4.71 -5.97
N THR A 191 16.68 -4.29 -6.18
CA THR A 191 15.58 -5.24 -6.17
C THR A 191 15.68 -6.08 -7.43
N THR A 192 15.95 -7.37 -7.29
CA THR A 192 15.78 -8.29 -8.41
C THR A 192 14.28 -8.39 -8.70
N SER A 193 13.85 -7.82 -9.81
CA SER A 193 12.45 -7.91 -10.24
C SER A 193 12.14 -9.37 -10.54
N ASP A 194 11.08 -9.90 -9.93
CA ASP A 194 10.61 -11.24 -10.24
C ASP A 194 10.06 -11.23 -11.68
N PRO A 195 10.63 -12.03 -12.60
CA PRO A 195 10.17 -12.08 -13.99
C PRO A 195 8.68 -12.34 -14.11
N LEU A 196 8.15 -13.16 -13.19
CA LEU A 196 6.78 -13.58 -13.19
C LEU A 196 5.84 -12.47 -12.71
N THR A 197 6.28 -11.64 -11.77
CA THR A 197 5.55 -10.42 -11.33
C THR A 197 5.57 -9.38 -12.44
N THR A 198 6.74 -9.15 -13.02
CA THR A 198 6.93 -8.22 -14.15
C THR A 198 6.01 -8.56 -15.33
N ALA A 199 5.88 -9.84 -15.67
CA ALA A 199 4.99 -10.29 -16.74
C ALA A 199 3.51 -10.04 -16.44
N ILE A 200 3.06 -10.26 -15.19
CA ILE A 200 1.69 -9.98 -14.77
C ILE A 200 1.40 -8.48 -14.80
N ASP A 201 2.31 -7.65 -14.27
CA ASP A 201 2.16 -6.20 -14.25
C ASP A 201 2.12 -5.63 -15.67
N THR A 202 2.96 -6.17 -16.57
CA THR A 202 2.94 -5.81 -17.99
C THR A 202 1.61 -6.17 -18.63
N ALA A 203 1.07 -7.35 -18.33
CA ALA A 203 -0.23 -7.79 -18.84
C ALA A 203 -1.40 -6.93 -18.32
N LEU A 204 -1.40 -6.60 -17.03
CA LEU A 204 -2.37 -5.68 -16.44
C LEU A 204 -2.27 -4.28 -17.07
N THR A 205 -1.05 -3.80 -17.34
CA THR A 205 -0.81 -2.51 -17.99
C THR A 205 -1.41 -2.47 -19.39
N VAL A 206 -1.17 -3.49 -20.23
CA VAL A 206 -1.69 -3.53 -21.60
C VAL A 206 -3.22 -3.63 -21.63
N LEU A 207 -3.83 -4.41 -20.72
CA LEU A 207 -5.29 -4.45 -20.60
C LEU A 207 -5.88 -3.13 -20.09
N SER A 208 -5.19 -2.45 -19.18
CA SER A 208 -5.61 -1.13 -18.68
C SER A 208 -5.52 -0.07 -19.78
N GLU A 209 -4.48 -0.12 -20.61
CA GLU A 209 -4.35 0.74 -21.78
C GLU A 209 -5.51 0.53 -22.77
N SER A 210 -5.92 -0.73 -22.98
CA SER A 210 -7.07 -1.05 -23.83
C SER A 210 -8.37 -0.46 -23.29
N ALA A 211 -8.63 -0.57 -21.99
CA ALA A 211 -9.80 0.03 -21.35
C ALA A 211 -9.77 1.56 -21.39
N HIS A 212 -8.59 2.17 -21.17
CA HIS A 212 -8.41 3.62 -21.20
C HIS A 212 -8.70 4.23 -22.58
N ARG A 213 -8.30 3.55 -23.66
CA ARG A 213 -8.61 3.97 -25.04
C ARG A 213 -10.07 3.72 -25.43
N GLY A 214 -10.74 2.78 -24.76
CA GLY A 214 -12.04 2.26 -25.16
C GLY A 214 -11.90 1.07 -26.12
N LEU A 215 -12.63 -0.01 -25.85
CA LEU A 215 -12.47 -1.28 -26.56
C LEU A 215 -12.90 -1.22 -28.05
N ASP A 216 -13.70 -0.23 -28.42
CA ASP A 216 -14.09 0.03 -29.82
C ASP A 216 -13.00 0.76 -30.63
N HIS A 217 -11.95 1.28 -29.96
CA HIS A 217 -10.91 2.12 -30.56
C HIS A 217 -9.51 1.49 -30.45
N LEU A 218 -9.43 0.17 -30.35
CA LEU A 218 -8.15 -0.53 -30.23
C LEU A 218 -7.38 -0.53 -31.55
N THR A 219 -6.08 -0.24 -31.48
CA THR A 219 -5.21 -0.28 -32.65
C THR A 219 -4.69 -1.71 -32.89
N PRO A 220 -4.38 -2.08 -34.15
CA PRO A 220 -3.72 -3.35 -34.45
C PRO A 220 -2.44 -3.56 -33.66
N SER A 221 -1.65 -2.49 -33.45
CA SER A 221 -0.41 -2.54 -32.66
C SER A 221 -0.63 -2.93 -31.20
N LEU A 222 -1.71 -2.44 -30.56
CA LEU A 222 -2.04 -2.78 -29.18
C LEU A 222 -2.50 -4.25 -29.06
N LEU A 223 -3.24 -4.75 -30.06
CA LEU A 223 -3.63 -6.16 -30.12
C LEU A 223 -2.41 -7.07 -30.35
N THR A 224 -1.46 -6.67 -31.21
CA THR A 224 -0.18 -7.39 -31.39
C THR A 224 0.61 -7.45 -30.09
N ARG A 225 0.78 -6.32 -29.40
CA ARG A 225 1.44 -6.26 -28.09
C ARG A 225 0.75 -7.15 -27.05
N THR A 226 -0.59 -7.20 -27.07
CA THR A 226 -1.36 -8.09 -26.20
C THR A 226 -1.04 -9.57 -26.46
N ARG A 227 -0.92 -9.98 -27.73
CA ARG A 227 -0.51 -11.34 -28.10
C ARG A 227 0.92 -11.65 -27.67
N GLU A 228 1.85 -10.71 -27.82
CA GLU A 228 3.24 -10.88 -27.36
C GLU A 228 3.31 -11.11 -25.85
N VAL A 229 2.55 -10.32 -25.08
CA VAL A 229 2.46 -10.50 -23.63
C VAL A 229 1.81 -11.84 -23.27
N ALA A 230 0.77 -12.27 -24.01
CA ALA A 230 0.17 -13.60 -23.83
C ALA A 230 1.19 -14.73 -24.04
N THR A 231 1.97 -14.66 -25.12
CA THR A 231 3.05 -15.62 -25.42
C THR A 231 4.09 -15.64 -24.30
N HIS A 232 4.48 -14.48 -23.78
CA HIS A 232 5.42 -14.40 -22.66
C HIS A 232 4.86 -15.06 -21.38
N LEU A 233 3.60 -14.78 -21.03
CA LEU A 233 2.92 -15.45 -19.90
C LEU A 233 2.85 -16.97 -20.11
N HIS A 234 2.60 -17.43 -21.34
CA HIS A 234 2.57 -18.86 -21.66
C HIS A 234 3.94 -19.51 -21.40
N HIS A 235 5.03 -18.88 -21.84
CA HIS A 235 6.40 -19.39 -21.60
C HIS A 235 6.77 -19.44 -20.11
N LEU A 236 6.25 -18.52 -19.31
CA LEU A 236 6.39 -18.54 -17.85
C LEU A 236 5.45 -19.53 -17.14
N GLY A 237 4.66 -20.31 -17.89
CA GLY A 237 3.78 -21.35 -17.36
C GLY A 237 2.37 -20.87 -16.96
N LEU A 238 2.04 -19.59 -17.13
CA LEU A 238 0.71 -19.01 -16.85
C LEU A 238 -0.27 -19.25 -18.00
N ARG A 239 -0.40 -20.52 -18.41
CA ARG A 239 -1.09 -20.94 -19.65
C ARG A 239 -2.54 -20.48 -19.72
N THR A 240 -3.32 -20.65 -18.65
CA THR A 240 -4.73 -20.24 -18.61
C THR A 240 -4.87 -18.73 -18.80
N THR A 241 -4.04 -17.95 -18.13
CA THR A 241 -4.04 -16.49 -18.23
C THR A 241 -3.64 -16.04 -19.64
N ALA A 242 -2.62 -16.67 -20.23
CA ALA A 242 -2.23 -16.44 -21.61
C ALA A 242 -3.38 -16.71 -22.59
N THR A 243 -4.10 -17.83 -22.43
CA THR A 243 -5.26 -18.16 -23.27
C THR A 243 -6.33 -17.06 -23.24
N HIS A 244 -6.64 -16.51 -22.06
CA HIS A 244 -7.62 -15.42 -21.97
C HIS A 244 -7.13 -14.12 -22.63
N LEU A 245 -5.84 -13.81 -22.58
CA LEU A 245 -5.28 -12.65 -23.26
C LEU A 245 -5.30 -12.82 -24.78
N THR A 246 -4.95 -14.01 -25.28
CA THR A 246 -5.06 -14.35 -26.71
C THR A 246 -6.51 -14.21 -27.18
N ALA A 247 -7.47 -14.76 -26.42
CA ALA A 247 -8.89 -14.64 -26.75
C ALA A 247 -9.37 -13.17 -26.80
N PHE A 248 -8.88 -12.32 -25.90
CA PHE A 248 -9.15 -10.88 -25.97
C PHE A 248 -8.52 -10.23 -27.22
N ALA A 249 -7.27 -10.56 -27.54
CA ALA A 249 -6.60 -10.00 -28.73
C ALA A 249 -7.24 -10.42 -30.06
N ASP A 250 -7.79 -11.63 -30.12
CA ASP A 250 -8.43 -12.19 -31.32
C ASP A 250 -9.89 -11.72 -31.47
N THR A 251 -10.58 -11.47 -30.36
CA THR A 251 -11.96 -11.00 -30.35
C THR A 251 -12.15 -9.97 -29.23
N PRO A 252 -11.76 -8.71 -29.46
CA PRO A 252 -11.78 -7.68 -28.42
C PRO A 252 -13.21 -7.25 -28.12
N THR A 253 -13.74 -7.76 -27.00
CA THR A 253 -15.06 -7.41 -26.49
C THR A 253 -14.94 -7.11 -25.01
N THR A 254 -15.94 -6.44 -24.44
CA THR A 254 -16.02 -6.22 -22.98
C THR A 254 -15.91 -7.53 -22.20
N GLN A 255 -16.51 -8.61 -22.69
CA GLN A 255 -16.51 -9.91 -22.02
C GLN A 255 -15.14 -10.56 -22.03
N THR A 256 -14.45 -10.58 -23.18
CA THR A 256 -13.11 -11.18 -23.29
C THR A 256 -12.07 -10.36 -22.53
N TRP A 257 -12.18 -9.02 -22.57
CA TRP A 257 -11.37 -8.12 -21.75
C TRP A 257 -11.57 -8.37 -20.26
N LEU A 258 -12.82 -8.38 -19.78
CA LEU A 258 -13.14 -8.54 -18.36
C LEU A 258 -12.67 -9.90 -17.85
N THR A 259 -12.85 -10.96 -18.63
CA THR A 259 -12.39 -12.31 -18.27
C THR A 259 -10.88 -12.35 -18.10
N ALA A 260 -10.13 -11.82 -19.05
CA ALA A 260 -8.67 -11.74 -18.98
C ALA A 260 -8.20 -10.89 -17.79
N HIS A 261 -8.83 -9.73 -17.60
CA HIS A 261 -8.47 -8.77 -16.56
C HIS A 261 -8.74 -9.32 -15.16
N LEU A 262 -9.93 -9.89 -14.90
CA LEU A 262 -10.25 -10.51 -13.62
C LEU A 262 -9.33 -11.69 -13.32
N ARG A 263 -9.02 -12.53 -14.32
CA ARG A 263 -8.10 -13.66 -14.12
C ARG A 263 -6.71 -13.17 -13.70
N LEU A 264 -6.19 -12.13 -14.35
CA LEU A 264 -4.91 -11.53 -13.98
C LEU A 264 -4.93 -10.91 -12.58
N LEU A 265 -5.98 -10.15 -12.25
CA LEU A 265 -6.12 -9.53 -10.94
C LEU A 265 -6.16 -10.56 -9.82
N VAL A 266 -6.90 -11.66 -9.99
CA VAL A 266 -6.92 -12.77 -9.02
C VAL A 266 -5.55 -13.45 -8.94
N THR A 267 -4.89 -13.68 -10.08
CA THR A 267 -3.54 -14.27 -10.11
C THR A 267 -2.54 -13.39 -9.36
N ALA A 268 -2.62 -12.07 -9.53
CA ALA A 268 -1.78 -11.11 -8.83
C ALA A 268 -2.04 -11.09 -7.31
N ASP A 269 -3.31 -11.16 -6.90
CA ASP A 269 -3.71 -11.13 -5.48
C ASP A 269 -3.28 -12.39 -4.71
N THR A 270 -3.19 -13.55 -5.39
CA THR A 270 -2.81 -14.83 -4.76
C THR A 270 -1.31 -15.03 -4.54
N ARG A 271 -0.47 -14.04 -4.85
CA ARG A 271 1.00 -14.12 -4.68
C ARG A 271 1.50 -13.43 -3.42
#